data_AF-A0A1H5S7S5-F1
#
_entry.id   AF-A0A1H5S7S5-F1
#
_cell.length_a   1.000
_cell.length_b   1.000
_cell.length_c   1.000
_cell.angle_alpha   90.00
_cell.angle_beta   90.00
_cell.angle_gamma   90.00
#
_symmetry.space_group_name_H-M   'P 1'
#
loop_
_entity.id
_entity.type
_entity.pdbx_description
1 polymer ?
#
loop_
_entity_poly.entity_id
_entity_poly.type
_entity_poly.pdbx_seq_one_letter_code
_entity_poly.pdbx_strand_id
1 'polypeptide(L)'
;MSIERIKRDLKVYLEEHRNPVNRTLHYFAFLAAFLAWIFVWFDIRLTLAFAVLHYVLAWTGHFYFEGNKPASFRYPLVGFYAGFLWFFLRTAEVLTRTDLVGAWVRDRE
;
A
#
# COMPACT_ATOMS: atom_id res chain seq x y z
N MET A 1 0.88 -7.69 -17.99
CA MET A 1 0.64 -6.30 -17.58
C MET A 1 1.85 -5.47 -18.01
N SER A 2 1.67 -4.37 -18.76
CA SER A 2 2.80 -3.52 -19.21
C SER A 2 3.39 -2.72 -18.05
N ILE A 3 4.70 -2.46 -18.06
CA ILE A 3 5.40 -1.61 -17.07
C ILE A 3 4.74 -0.22 -16.98
N GLU A 4 4.33 0.35 -18.11
CA GLU A 4 3.67 1.66 -18.15
C GLU A 4 2.32 1.66 -17.42
N ARG A 5 1.60 0.54 -17.44
CA ARG A 5 0.37 0.39 -16.66
C ARG A 5 0.66 0.31 -15.17
N ILE A 6 1.72 -0.40 -14.77
CA ILE A 6 2.11 -0.53 -13.36
C ILE A 6 2.52 0.82 -12.78
N LYS A 7 3.35 1.59 -13.50
CA LYS A 7 3.75 2.93 -13.09
C LYS A 7 2.56 3.87 -12.92
N ARG A 8 1.63 3.85 -13.89
CA ARG A 8 0.39 4.63 -13.83
C ARG A 8 -0.45 4.27 -12.61
N ASP A 9 -0.67 2.99 -12.37
CA ASP A 9 -1.51 2.53 -11.26
C ASP A 9 -0.84 2.84 -9.90
N LEU A 10 0.49 2.79 -9.81
CA LEU A 10 1.25 3.25 -8.64
C LEU A 10 1.13 4.77 -8.44
N LYS A 11 1.16 5.56 -9.51
CA LYS A 11 0.96 7.01 -9.45
C LYS A 11 -0.44 7.35 -8.94
N VAL A 12 -1.47 6.72 -9.50
CA VAL A 12 -2.86 6.86 -9.03
C VAL A 12 -2.98 6.44 -7.56
N TYR A 13 -2.36 5.33 -7.16
CA TYR A 13 -2.31 4.93 -5.75
C TYR A 13 -1.74 6.04 -4.88
N LEU A 14 -0.59 6.63 -5.22
CA LEU A 14 0.01 7.72 -4.43
C LEU A 14 -0.82 9.01 -4.42
N GLU A 15 -1.57 9.28 -5.49
CA GLU A 15 -2.48 10.42 -5.60
C GLU A 15 -3.74 10.26 -4.76
N GLU A 16 -4.17 9.04 -4.47
CA GLU A 16 -5.26 8.73 -3.53
C GLU A 16 -4.82 8.76 -2.05
N HIS A 17 -3.51 8.85 -1.80
CA HIS A 17 -2.90 8.87 -0.47
C HIS A 17 -1.97 10.07 -0.35
N ARG A 18 -2.47 11.30 -0.44
CA ARG A 18 -1.61 12.51 -0.41
C ARG A 18 -1.20 12.86 1.00
N ASN A 19 -2.04 12.56 2.00
CA ASN A 19 -1.75 12.87 3.38
C ASN A 19 -0.59 11.99 3.91
N PRO A 20 0.48 12.59 4.49
CA PRO A 20 1.61 11.83 5.03
C PRO A 20 1.23 10.84 6.15
N VAL A 21 0.22 11.18 6.96
CA VAL A 21 -0.30 10.29 8.00
C VAL A 21 -1.05 9.11 7.36
N ASN A 22 -1.85 9.36 6.33
CA ASN A 22 -2.52 8.31 5.57
C ASN A 22 -1.51 7.34 4.93
N ARG A 23 -0.41 7.85 4.34
CA ARG A 23 0.69 7.02 3.82
C ARG A 23 1.33 6.18 4.91
N THR A 24 1.62 6.77 6.07
CA THR A 24 2.22 6.04 7.19
C THR A 24 1.31 4.91 7.68
N LEU A 25 0.01 5.18 7.84
CA LEU A 25 -0.97 4.16 8.20
C LEU A 25 -1.04 3.04 7.16
N HIS A 26 -1.03 3.39 5.87
CA HIS A 26 -1.02 2.41 4.79
C HIS A 26 0.26 1.58 4.76
N TYR A 27 1.41 2.15 5.10
CA TYR A 27 2.65 1.36 5.22
C TYR A 27 2.50 0.25 6.25
N PHE A 28 1.99 0.58 7.44
CA PHE A 28 1.74 -0.41 8.49
C PHE A 28 0.56 -1.34 8.15
N ALA A 29 -0.45 -0.86 7.40
CA ALA A 29 -1.54 -1.70 6.91
C ALA A 29 -1.00 -2.80 5.97
N PHE A 30 -0.10 -2.46 5.05
CA PHE A 30 0.50 -3.44 4.13
C PHE A 30 1.57 -4.30 4.80
N LEU A 31 2.25 -3.80 5.84
CA LEU A 31 3.06 -4.65 6.72
C LEU A 31 2.20 -5.71 7.41
N ALA A 32 1.05 -5.33 7.96
CA ALA A 32 0.11 -6.27 8.57
C ALA A 32 -0.39 -7.29 7.54
N ALA A 33 -0.79 -6.86 6.34
CA ALA A 33 -1.18 -7.77 5.27
C ALA A 33 -0.05 -8.73 4.86
N PHE A 34 1.21 -8.25 4.80
CA PHE A 34 2.38 -9.09 4.54
C PHE A 34 2.56 -10.16 5.62
N LEU A 35 2.44 -9.78 6.89
CA LEU A 35 2.50 -10.73 8.01
C LEU A 35 1.35 -11.74 7.94
N ALA A 36 0.13 -11.32 7.61
CA ALA A 36 -1.01 -12.23 7.42
C ALA A 36 -0.68 -13.34 6.40
N TRP A 37 -0.06 -12.98 5.27
CA TRP A 37 0.37 -13.95 4.26
C TRP A 37 1.43 -14.93 4.75
N ILE A 38 2.34 -14.51 5.63
CA ILE A 38 3.32 -15.40 6.25
C ILE A 38 2.61 -16.38 7.18
N PHE A 39 1.73 -15.87 8.05
CA PHE A 39 1.08 -16.67 9.10
C PHE A 39 -0.03 -17.60 8.62
N VAL A 40 -0.46 -17.51 7.36
CA VAL A 40 -1.53 -18.37 6.81
C VAL A 40 -1.23 -19.86 6.97
N TRP A 41 0.06 -20.24 6.99
CA TRP A 41 0.53 -21.61 7.13
C TRP A 41 0.85 -22.03 8.58
N PHE A 42 0.84 -21.09 9.53
CA PHE A 42 1.30 -21.33 10.91
C PHE A 42 0.20 -21.11 11.95
N ASP A 43 -0.58 -20.02 11.83
CA ASP A 43 -1.68 -19.72 12.74
C ASP A 43 -2.75 -18.85 12.06
N ILE A 44 -3.92 -19.44 11.86
CA ILE A 44 -5.07 -18.76 11.27
C ILE A 44 -5.57 -17.61 12.16
N ARG A 45 -5.41 -17.69 13.49
CA ARG A 45 -5.83 -16.62 14.41
C ARG A 45 -4.97 -15.38 14.21
N LEU A 46 -3.66 -15.54 14.08
CA LEU A 46 -2.75 -14.44 13.76
C LEU A 46 -3.01 -13.89 12.35
N THR A 47 -3.28 -14.78 11.39
CA THR A 47 -3.66 -14.37 10.02
C THR A 47 -4.88 -13.44 10.03
N LEU A 48 -5.95 -13.83 10.75
CA LEU A 48 -7.16 -13.02 10.87
C LEU A 48 -6.90 -11.72 11.64
N ALA A 49 -6.11 -11.75 12.72
CA ALA A 49 -5.76 -10.55 13.48
C ALA A 49 -5.02 -9.53 12.60
N PHE A 50 -4.03 -9.97 11.82
CA PHE A 50 -3.30 -9.11 10.89
C PHE A 50 -4.16 -8.64 9.71
N ALA A 51 -5.05 -9.49 9.19
CA ALA A 51 -6.00 -9.09 8.15
C ALA A 51 -6.95 -7.99 8.64
N VAL A 52 -7.49 -8.12 9.87
CA VAL A 52 -8.32 -7.07 10.48
C VAL A 52 -7.50 -5.80 10.69
N LEU A 53 -6.27 -5.92 11.20
CA LEU A 53 -5.40 -4.78 11.42
C LEU A 53 -5.09 -4.01 10.12
N HIS A 54 -4.88 -4.72 9.00
CA HIS A 54 -4.72 -4.11 7.68
C HIS A 54 -5.90 -3.17 7.36
N TYR A 55 -7.14 -3.68 7.46
CA TYR A 55 -8.31 -2.87 7.12
C TYR A 55 -8.52 -1.70 8.09
N VAL A 56 -8.32 -1.91 9.40
CA VAL A 56 -8.46 -0.84 10.40
C VAL A 56 -7.51 0.31 10.10
N LEU A 57 -6.23 0.02 9.81
CA LEU A 57 -5.24 1.04 9.50
C LEU A 57 -5.52 1.75 8.17
N ALA A 58 -5.83 1.00 7.11
CA ALA A 58 -6.12 1.54 5.79
C ALA A 58 -7.36 2.45 5.80
N TRP A 59 -8.45 2.00 6.42
CA TRP A 59 -9.69 2.78 6.49
C TRP A 59 -9.57 3.99 7.40
N THR A 60 -8.82 3.90 8.51
CA THR A 60 -8.53 5.07 9.34
C THR A 60 -7.79 6.14 8.53
N GLY A 61 -6.81 5.73 7.73
CA GLY A 61 -6.10 6.62 6.81
C GLY A 61 -7.04 7.33 5.82
N HIS A 62 -7.87 6.57 5.13
CA HIS A 62 -8.80 7.12 4.14
C HIS A 62 -9.91 7.99 4.75
N PHE A 63 -10.64 7.50 5.73
CA PHE A 63 -11.83 8.18 6.22
C PHE A 63 -11.51 9.36 7.15
N TYR A 64 -10.45 9.26 7.95
CA TYR A 64 -10.13 10.31 8.94
C TYR A 64 -9.10 11.32 8.41
N PHE A 65 -8.07 10.88 7.69
CA PHE A 65 -6.96 11.76 7.27
C PHE A 65 -7.06 12.26 5.83
N GLU A 66 -7.56 11.44 4.92
CA GLU A 66 -7.74 11.84 3.51
C GLU A 66 -9.16 12.37 3.24
N GLY A 67 -10.16 11.91 4.00
CA GLY A 67 -11.57 12.25 3.80
C GLY A 67 -12.16 11.66 2.52
N ASN A 68 -11.53 10.66 1.91
CA ASN A 68 -11.99 9.99 0.69
C ASN A 68 -12.46 8.55 0.96
N LYS A 69 -13.18 7.98 0.00
CA LYS A 69 -13.55 6.57 0.03
C LYS A 69 -12.43 5.76 -0.64
N PRO A 70 -11.99 4.63 -0.06
CA PRO A 70 -10.97 3.78 -0.66
C PRO A 70 -11.29 3.42 -2.12
N ALA A 71 -10.35 3.68 -3.03
CA ALA A 71 -10.48 3.30 -4.44
C ALA A 71 -10.61 1.77 -4.63
N SER A 72 -10.19 0.99 -3.64
CA SER A 72 -10.35 -0.47 -3.59
C SER A 72 -11.81 -0.93 -3.68
N PHE A 73 -12.80 -0.08 -3.37
CA PHE A 73 -14.20 -0.39 -3.61
C PHE A 73 -14.58 -0.46 -5.09
N ARG A 74 -13.85 0.24 -5.96
CA ARG A 74 -14.06 0.24 -7.42
C ARG A 74 -13.06 -0.65 -8.15
N TYR A 75 -11.80 -0.62 -7.70
CA TYR A 75 -10.68 -1.31 -8.34
C TYR A 75 -9.89 -2.12 -7.29
N PRO A 76 -10.48 -3.19 -6.73
CA PRO A 76 -9.89 -3.91 -5.59
C PRO A 76 -8.52 -4.51 -5.90
N LEU A 77 -8.36 -5.11 -7.09
CA LEU A 77 -7.09 -5.70 -7.51
C LEU A 77 -6.00 -4.64 -7.67
N VAL A 78 -6.36 -3.46 -8.22
CA VAL A 78 -5.40 -2.36 -8.42
C VAL A 78 -4.89 -1.84 -7.08
N GLY A 79 -5.80 -1.56 -6.14
CA GLY A 79 -5.41 -1.14 -4.79
C GLY A 79 -4.53 -2.16 -4.08
N PHE A 80 -4.85 -3.45 -4.21
CA PHE A 80 -4.07 -4.53 -3.61
C PHE A 80 -2.64 -4.60 -4.15
N TYR A 81 -2.46 -4.71 -5.47
CA TYR A 81 -1.12 -4.91 -6.02
C TYR A 81 -0.29 -3.62 -5.97
N ALA A 82 -0.89 -2.45 -6.22
CA ALA A 82 -0.19 -1.17 -6.18
C ALA A 82 0.26 -0.83 -4.76
N GLY A 83 -0.56 -1.16 -3.76
CA GLY A 83 -0.20 -0.97 -2.35
C GLY A 83 0.93 -1.88 -1.88
N PHE A 84 0.94 -3.16 -2.26
CA PHE A 84 2.09 -4.03 -1.98
C PHE A 84 3.36 -3.58 -2.72
N LEU A 85 3.25 -3.19 -4.00
CA LEU A 85 4.37 -2.65 -4.76
C LEU A 85 4.96 -1.42 -4.06
N TRP A 86 4.09 -0.48 -3.66
CA TRP A 86 4.49 0.71 -2.93
C TRP A 86 5.15 0.35 -1.58
N PHE A 87 4.57 -0.58 -0.81
CA PHE A 87 5.14 -1.05 0.46
C PHE A 87 6.56 -1.60 0.31
N PHE A 88 6.81 -2.45 -0.70
CA PHE A 88 8.13 -3.00 -0.95
C PHE A 88 9.12 -1.94 -1.44
N LEU A 89 8.72 -1.07 -2.39
CA LEU A 89 9.57 0.02 -2.86
C LEU A 89 9.95 0.96 -1.72
N ARG A 90 8.99 1.33 -0.87
CA ARG A 90 9.22 2.20 0.28
C ARG A 90 10.13 1.54 1.32
N THR A 91 9.96 0.24 1.55
CA THR A 91 10.84 -0.52 2.46
C THR A 91 12.26 -0.57 1.92
N ALA A 92 12.43 -0.86 0.63
CA ALA A 92 13.75 -0.85 -0.02
C ALA A 92 14.39 0.53 -0.01
N GLU A 93 13.63 1.60 -0.23
CA GLU A 93 14.10 2.99 -0.13
C GLU A 93 14.59 3.33 1.29
N VAL A 94 13.89 2.89 2.34
CA VAL A 94 14.34 3.06 3.73
C VAL A 94 15.65 2.31 4.00
N LEU A 95 15.80 1.09 3.48
CA LEU A 95 16.99 0.26 3.70
C LEU A 95 18.20 0.74 2.89
N THR A 96 17.99 1.12 1.64
CA THR A 96 19.06 1.48 0.69
C THR A 96 19.36 2.98 0.67
N ARG A 97 18.49 3.81 1.25
CA ARG A 97 18.52 5.28 1.15
C ARG A 97 18.51 5.80 -0.28
N THR A 98 17.99 5.01 -1.22
CA THR A 98 17.81 5.39 -2.63
C THR A 98 16.34 5.74 -2.88
N ASP A 99 16.07 6.85 -3.57
CA ASP A 99 14.70 7.29 -3.92
C ASP A 99 14.09 6.40 -5.03
N LEU A 100 13.68 5.20 -4.63
CA LEU A 100 13.10 4.19 -5.52
C LEU A 100 11.66 4.55 -5.87
N VAL A 101 10.86 5.03 -4.91
CA VAL A 101 9.48 5.42 -5.19
C VAL A 101 9.45 6.57 -6.18
N GLY A 102 10.30 7.58 -6.00
CA GLY A 102 10.44 8.69 -6.94
C GLY A 102 10.91 8.25 -8.33
N ALA A 103 11.84 7.28 -8.41
CA ALA A 103 12.30 6.75 -9.70
C ALA A 103 11.21 6.02 -10.50
N TRP A 104 10.21 5.43 -9.83
CA TRP A 104 9.08 4.77 -10.48
C TRP A 104 7.96 5.72 -10.89
N VAL A 105 7.83 6.86 -10.20
CA VAL A 105 6.71 7.80 -10.36
C VAL A 105 7.07 9.00 -11.22
N ARG A 106 8.34 9.43 -11.22
CA ARG A 106 8.82 10.47 -12.14
C ARG A 106 8.90 9.86 -13.53
N ASP A 107 8.11 10.40 -14.46
CA ASP A 107 8.32 10.15 -15.87
C ASP A 107 9.74 10.63 -16.22
N ARG A 108 10.50 9.82 -16.95
CA ARG A 108 11.73 10.30 -17.58
C ARG A 108 11.26 11.20 -18.72
N GLU A 109 11.10 12.49 -18.41
CA GLU A 109 11.08 13.55 -19.43
C GLU A 109 12.33 13.45 -20.32
#